data_AF-A0A0L8IBF4-F1
#
_entry.id   AF-A0A0L8IBF4-F1
#
_cell.length_a   1.000
_cell.length_b   1.000
_cell.length_c   1.000
_cell.angle_alpha   90.00
_cell.angle_beta   90.00
_cell.angle_gamma   90.00
#
_symmetry.space_group_name_H-M   'P 1'
#
loop_
_entity.id
_entity.type
_entity.pdbx_description
1 polymer ?
#
loop_
_entity_poly.entity_id
_entity_poly.type
_entity_poly.pdbx_seq_one_letter_code
_entity_poly.pdbx_strand_id
1 'polypeptide(L)'
;MELENKEQLEGTQASLEVIPVDNADLWWAGKQLLRGKKLKDYIGNNEKTKIIAKLQKLGQGAPGREPVISEQDQKEMMAYYYRKQETAKKLATDDEDSYLNSEWADNQMLKKKFQGLTNIKY
;
A
#
# COMPACT_ATOMS: atom_id res chain seq x y z
N MET A 1 12.68 38.12 -3.49
CA MET A 1 13.77 37.53 -4.27
C MET A 1 13.37 36.15 -4.80
N GLU A 2 12.89 35.22 -3.96
CA GLU A 2 12.36 33.89 -4.36
C GLU A 2 11.10 33.93 -5.28
N LEU A 3 10.26 34.96 -5.15
CA LEU A 3 9.00 35.10 -5.91
C LEU A 3 9.16 35.65 -7.33
N GLU A 4 10.38 36.03 -7.74
CA GLU A 4 10.60 36.77 -8.98
C GLU A 4 11.09 35.91 -10.16
N ASN A 5 11.15 34.58 -10.04
CA ASN A 5 11.68 33.66 -11.08
C ASN A 5 13.08 34.08 -11.59
N LYS A 6 13.94 34.59 -10.70
CA LYS A 6 15.30 35.09 -11.03
C LYS A 6 16.40 34.16 -10.53
N GLU A 7 16.10 32.88 -10.33
CA GLU A 7 17.15 31.91 -9.99
C GLU A 7 17.95 31.55 -11.25
N GLN A 8 19.25 31.83 -11.22
CA GLN A 8 20.19 31.35 -12.24
C GLN A 8 20.47 29.86 -11.98
N LEU A 9 19.67 29.01 -12.62
CA LEU A 9 19.77 27.55 -12.54
C LEU A 9 20.69 26.96 -13.63
N GLU A 10 21.37 27.81 -14.41
CA GLU A 10 22.28 27.37 -15.47
C GLU A 10 23.41 26.50 -14.91
N GLY A 11 23.57 25.29 -15.45
CA GLY A 11 24.61 24.33 -15.05
C GLY A 11 24.24 23.43 -13.86
N THR A 12 23.06 23.56 -13.25
CA THR A 12 22.60 22.68 -12.16
C THR A 12 21.65 21.59 -12.68
N GLN A 13 21.63 20.40 -12.06
CA GLN A 13 20.65 19.34 -12.41
C GLN A 13 19.19 19.81 -12.26
N ALA A 14 18.93 20.74 -11.34
CA ALA A 14 17.61 21.35 -11.13
C ALA A 14 17.07 22.07 -12.39
N SER A 15 17.93 22.52 -13.31
CA SER A 15 17.50 23.13 -14.57
C SER A 15 16.65 22.21 -15.46
N LEU A 16 16.85 20.89 -15.36
CA LEU A 16 16.11 19.89 -16.15
C LEU A 16 14.66 19.71 -15.67
N GLU A 17 14.38 20.05 -14.41
CA GLU A 17 13.07 19.92 -13.78
C GLU A 17 12.20 21.17 -13.99
N VAL A 18 12.79 22.28 -14.42
CA VAL A 18 12.07 23.51 -14.72
C VAL A 18 11.22 23.33 -15.98
N ILE A 19 9.91 23.48 -15.85
CA ILE A 19 8.98 23.46 -16.97
C ILE A 19 8.68 24.92 -17.35
N PRO A 20 8.97 25.33 -18.60
CA PRO A 20 8.58 26.66 -19.09
C PRO A 20 7.07 26.87 -18.93
N VAL A 21 6.67 28.08 -18.54
CA VAL A 21 5.26 28.39 -18.25
C VAL A 21 4.37 28.06 -19.44
N ASP A 22 4.80 28.29 -20.68
CA ASP A 22 4.00 28.00 -21.87
C ASP A 22 3.84 26.50 -22.16
N ASN A 23 4.78 25.68 -21.67
CA ASN A 23 4.79 24.23 -21.84
C ASN A 23 4.30 23.48 -20.58
N ALA A 24 3.65 24.19 -19.66
CA ALA A 24 3.15 23.64 -18.41
C ALA A 24 1.63 23.45 -18.45
N ASP A 25 1.17 22.24 -18.11
CA ASP A 25 -0.23 21.89 -17.88
C ASP A 25 -0.47 21.58 -16.41
N LEU A 26 -1.56 22.13 -15.85
CA LEU A 26 -1.99 21.83 -14.49
C LEU A 26 -3.21 20.90 -14.53
N TRP A 27 -3.21 19.89 -13.66
CA TRP A 27 -4.29 18.91 -13.58
C TRP A 27 -4.86 18.84 -12.17
N TRP A 28 -6.17 18.83 -12.06
CA TRP A 28 -6.88 18.70 -10.80
C TRP A 28 -8.01 17.67 -10.95
N ALA A 29 -8.06 16.68 -10.05
CA ALA A 29 -9.07 15.63 -10.05
C ALA A 29 -9.30 14.95 -11.42
N GLY A 30 -8.24 14.76 -12.22
CA GLY A 30 -8.31 14.15 -13.56
C GLY A 30 -8.81 15.09 -14.66
N LYS A 31 -9.00 16.38 -14.38
CA LYS A 31 -9.33 17.41 -15.37
C LYS A 31 -8.15 18.37 -15.55
N GLN A 32 -7.85 18.71 -16.80
CA GLN A 32 -6.87 19.75 -17.13
C GLN A 32 -7.45 21.12 -16.79
N LEU A 33 -6.69 21.94 -16.07
CA LEU A 33 -7.02 23.33 -15.79
C LEU A 33 -6.54 24.20 -16.96
N LEU A 34 -7.45 24.49 -17.89
CA LEU A 34 -7.17 25.32 -19.05
C LEU A 34 -6.87 26.77 -18.62
N ARG A 35 -5.85 27.35 -19.25
CA ARG A 35 -5.51 28.77 -19.10
C ARG A 35 -6.68 29.65 -19.55
N GLY A 36 -6.93 30.72 -18.80
CA GLY A 36 -8.04 31.65 -19.04
C GLY A 36 -9.40 31.22 -18.46
N LYS A 37 -9.57 29.97 -18.04
CA LYS A 37 -10.76 29.56 -17.26
C LYS A 37 -10.59 29.88 -15.78
N LYS A 38 -11.69 30.19 -15.09
CA LYS A 38 -11.65 30.48 -13.66
C LYS A 38 -11.63 29.17 -12.88
N LEU A 39 -10.91 29.15 -11.75
CA LEU A 39 -10.87 28.00 -10.85
C LEU A 39 -12.27 27.58 -10.34
N LYS A 40 -13.18 28.55 -10.19
CA LYS A 40 -14.59 28.30 -9.82
C LYS A 40 -15.32 27.36 -10.80
N ASP A 41 -14.92 27.35 -12.07
CA ASP A 41 -15.56 26.50 -13.09
C ASP A 41 -15.18 25.02 -12.90
N TYR A 42 -14.11 24.75 -12.13
CA TYR A 42 -13.66 23.40 -11.78
C TYR A 42 -14.08 23.02 -10.36
N ILE A 43 -13.85 23.91 -9.39
CA ILE A 43 -13.97 23.62 -7.95
C ILE A 43 -15.34 24.04 -7.39
N GLY A 44 -16.06 24.95 -8.06
CA GLY A 44 -17.31 25.54 -7.59
C GLY A 44 -17.11 26.83 -6.79
N ASN A 45 -18.17 27.23 -6.07
CA ASN A 45 -18.25 28.52 -5.35
C ASN A 45 -17.78 28.45 -3.88
N ASN A 46 -16.96 27.47 -3.50
CA ASN A 46 -16.54 27.30 -2.11
C ASN A 46 -15.24 28.05 -1.81
N GLU A 47 -15.30 29.03 -0.89
CA GLU A 47 -14.19 29.91 -0.52
C GLU A 47 -13.16 29.26 0.42
N LYS A 48 -13.48 28.15 1.09
CA LYS A 48 -12.55 27.40 1.96
C LYS A 48 -12.16 26.06 1.34
N THR A 49 -11.58 26.10 0.15
CA THR A 49 -11.15 24.87 -0.54
C THR A 49 -9.64 24.82 -0.70
N LYS A 50 -9.02 23.76 -0.17
CA LYS A 50 -7.64 23.39 -0.49
C LYS A 50 -7.66 22.40 -1.64
N ILE A 51 -6.93 22.69 -2.71
CA ILE A 51 -6.77 21.79 -3.85
C ILE A 51 -5.34 21.30 -3.94
N ILE A 52 -5.18 20.06 -4.38
CA ILE A 52 -3.89 19.48 -4.74
C ILE A 52 -3.94 19.27 -6.26
N ALA A 53 -3.04 19.93 -6.97
CA ALA A 53 -2.95 19.84 -8.43
C ALA A 53 -1.59 19.31 -8.84
N LYS A 54 -1.54 18.62 -9.98
CA LYS A 54 -0.31 18.07 -10.55
C LYS A 54 0.15 18.94 -11.71
N LEU A 55 1.44 19.26 -11.73
CA LEU A 55 2.10 19.98 -12.81
C LEU A 55 2.73 18.95 -13.76
N GLN A 56 2.49 19.09 -15.06
CA GLN A 56 3.08 18.23 -16.09
C GLN A 56 3.48 19.03 -17.33
N LYS A 57 4.35 18.42 -18.16
CA LYS A 57 4.72 18.96 -19.47
C LYS A 57 3.54 18.81 -20.44
N LEU A 58 3.34 19.82 -21.28
CA LEU A 58 2.32 19.85 -22.31
C LEU A 58 2.38 18.58 -23.17
N GLY A 59 1.23 17.93 -23.39
CA GLY A 59 1.13 16.74 -24.24
C GLY A 59 1.42 15.39 -23.56
N GLN A 60 1.78 15.34 -22.27
CA GLN A 60 1.89 14.07 -21.53
C GLN A 60 0.54 13.43 -21.14
N GLY A 61 -0.58 14.08 -21.47
CA GLY A 61 -1.92 13.58 -21.16
C GLY A 61 -2.28 13.70 -19.68
N ALA A 62 -3.33 13.00 -19.25
CA ALA A 62 -3.78 13.04 -17.87
C ALA A 62 -2.74 12.36 -16.95
N PRO A 63 -2.45 12.95 -15.77
CA PRO A 63 -1.49 12.36 -14.85
C PRO A 63 -1.98 11.00 -14.36
N GLY A 64 -1.04 10.07 -14.25
CA GLY A 64 -1.29 8.76 -13.64
C GLY A 64 -1.88 8.91 -12.24
N ARG A 65 -2.84 8.03 -11.92
CA ARG A 65 -3.30 7.87 -10.54
C ARG A 65 -2.13 7.36 -9.72
N GLU A 66 -1.83 8.06 -8.64
CA GLU A 66 -0.91 7.51 -7.64
C GLU A 66 -1.55 6.27 -7.01
N PRO A 67 -0.75 5.26 -6.67
CA PRO A 67 -1.24 4.12 -5.92
C PRO A 67 -1.83 4.63 -4.60
N VAL A 68 -3.08 4.23 -4.32
CA VAL A 68 -3.80 4.63 -3.10
C VAL A 68 -3.13 4.08 -1.84
N ILE A 69 -2.28 3.07 -2.02
CA ILE A 69 -1.59 2.31 -0.98
C ILE A 69 -0.11 2.64 -1.10
N SER A 70 0.52 3.05 0.01
CA SER A 70 1.97 3.24 0.02
C SER A 70 2.69 1.91 -0.20
N GLU A 71 3.93 1.93 -0.67
CA GLU A 71 4.70 0.70 -0.87
C GLU A 71 4.83 -0.13 0.42
N GLN A 72 4.93 0.56 1.56
CA GLN A 72 5.01 -0.07 2.88
C GLN A 72 3.70 -0.78 3.24
N ASP A 73 2.56 -0.09 3.05
CA ASP A 73 1.24 -0.68 3.32
C ASP A 73 0.95 -1.86 2.40
N GLN A 74 1.41 -1.78 1.14
CA GLN A 74 1.26 -2.87 0.18
C GLN A 74 2.04 -4.11 0.62
N LYS A 75 3.25 -3.92 1.15
CA LYS A 75 4.09 -5.00 1.66
C LYS A 75 3.48 -5.65 2.90
N GLU A 76 2.95 -4.85 3.81
CA GLU A 76 2.27 -5.34 5.02
C GLU A 76 1.00 -6.11 4.68
N MET A 77 0.21 -5.60 3.73
CA MET A 77 -0.96 -6.29 3.20
C MET A 77 -0.59 -7.64 2.59
N MET A 78 0.45 -7.68 1.74
CA MET A 78 0.92 -8.91 1.11
C MET A 78 1.41 -9.93 2.16
N ALA A 79 2.16 -9.47 3.17
CA ALA A 79 2.61 -10.32 4.27
C ALA A 79 1.45 -10.88 5.10
N TYR A 80 0.41 -10.08 5.36
CA TYR A 80 -0.79 -10.54 6.04
C TYR A 80 -1.51 -11.65 5.27
N TYR A 81 -1.73 -11.44 3.96
CA TYR A 81 -2.39 -12.45 3.13
C TYR A 81 -1.58 -13.74 3.02
N TYR A 82 -0.25 -13.63 2.90
CA TYR A 82 0.63 -14.80 2.90
C TYR A 82 0.53 -15.59 4.20
N ARG A 83 0.64 -14.91 5.36
CA ARG A 83 0.47 -15.55 6.68
C ARG A 83 -0.89 -16.23 6.81
N LYS A 84 -1.96 -15.57 6.36
CA LYS A 84 -3.32 -16.11 6.40
C LYS A 84 -3.49 -17.34 5.50
N GLN A 85 -2.84 -17.36 4.33
CA GLN A 85 -2.83 -18.52 3.45
C GLN A 85 -2.05 -19.68 4.08
N GLU A 86 -0.88 -19.41 4.67
CA GLU A 86 -0.08 -20.42 5.36
C GLU A 86 -0.82 -21.01 6.56
N THR A 87 -1.50 -20.18 7.37
CA THR A 87 -2.30 -20.69 8.50
C THR A 87 -3.51 -21.49 8.00
N ALA A 88 -4.19 -21.04 6.95
CA ALA A 88 -5.29 -21.79 6.35
C ALA A 88 -4.83 -23.13 5.76
N LYS A 89 -3.67 -23.17 5.08
CA LYS A 89 -3.06 -24.41 4.59
C LYS A 89 -2.70 -25.34 5.74
N LYS A 90 -2.05 -24.82 6.79
CA LYS A 90 -1.72 -25.62 7.98
C LYS A 90 -2.98 -26.23 8.60
N LEU A 91 -4.03 -25.43 8.77
CA LEU A 91 -5.30 -25.90 9.32
C LEU A 91 -5.97 -26.95 8.41
N ALA A 92 -5.86 -26.80 7.09
CA ALA A 92 -6.38 -27.77 6.13
C ALA A 92 -5.52 -29.04 6.02
N THR A 93 -4.23 -28.98 6.34
CA THR A 93 -3.36 -30.16 6.43
C THR A 93 -3.38 -30.82 7.81
N ASP A 94 -3.93 -30.14 8.81
CA ASP A 94 -4.16 -30.70 10.16
C ASP A 94 -5.38 -31.63 10.11
N ASP A 95 -5.28 -32.67 9.26
CA ASP A 95 -6.30 -33.67 8.99
C ASP A 95 -6.21 -34.80 10.03
N GLU A 96 -7.25 -34.84 10.87
CA GLU A 96 -7.98 -36.00 11.43
C GLU A 96 -7.26 -37.08 12.28
N ASP A 97 -5.98 -37.40 12.04
CA ASP A 97 -5.28 -38.51 12.73
C ASP A 97 -4.41 -38.08 13.92
N SER A 98 -4.18 -36.77 14.11
CA SER A 98 -3.45 -36.24 15.28
C SER A 98 -4.14 -36.59 16.61
N TYR A 99 -5.47 -36.67 16.59
CA TYR A 99 -6.27 -37.19 17.70
C TYR A 99 -5.94 -38.65 18.03
N LEU A 100 -5.72 -39.52 17.04
CA LEU A 100 -5.55 -40.97 17.24
C LEU A 100 -4.31 -41.32 18.06
N ASN A 101 -3.26 -40.50 18.00
CA ASN A 101 -2.03 -40.69 18.77
C ASN A 101 -1.93 -39.78 20.00
N SER A 102 -3.00 -39.04 20.32
CA SER A 102 -2.97 -38.11 21.45
C SER A 102 -3.02 -38.85 22.78
N GLU A 103 -2.27 -38.38 23.79
CA GLU A 103 -2.20 -39.00 25.13
C GLU A 103 -3.56 -39.17 25.81
N TRP A 104 -4.54 -38.32 25.46
CA TRP A 104 -5.89 -38.37 26.00
C TRP A 104 -6.77 -39.47 25.38
N ALA A 105 -6.40 -39.99 24.20
CA ALA A 105 -7.09 -41.10 23.53
C ALA A 105 -6.58 -42.48 24.00
N ASP A 106 -5.48 -42.56 24.76
CA ASP A 106 -4.94 -43.80 25.30
C ASP A 106 -5.79 -44.33 26.48
N ASN A 107 -6.66 -45.29 26.19
CA ASN A 107 -7.51 -45.93 27.20
C ASN A 107 -6.72 -46.70 28.29
N GLN A 108 -5.43 -46.97 28.09
CA GLN A 108 -4.56 -47.63 29.07
C GLN A 108 -3.73 -46.61 29.89
N MET A 109 -3.86 -45.30 29.65
CA MET A 109 -3.03 -44.27 30.30
C MET A 109 -3.13 -44.34 31.82
N LEU A 110 -4.35 -44.47 32.36
CA LEU A 110 -4.57 -44.54 33.81
C LEU A 110 -3.94 -45.80 34.42
N LYS A 111 -4.03 -46.93 33.72
CA LYS A 111 -3.43 -48.20 34.15
C LYS A 111 -1.90 -48.12 34.16
N LYS A 112 -1.29 -47.52 33.13
CA LYS A 112 0.17 -47.28 33.07
C LYS A 112 0.64 -46.37 34.21
N LYS A 113 -0.11 -45.32 34.54
CA LYS A 113 0.16 -44.44 35.69
C LYS A 113 0.14 -45.21 37.01
N PHE A 114 -0.86 -46.06 37.23
CA PHE A 114 -0.96 -46.85 38.46
C PHE A 114 0.13 -47.92 38.59
N GLN A 115 0.64 -48.43 37.47
CA GLN A 115 1.71 -49.43 37.41
C GLN A 115 3.11 -48.81 37.36
N GLY A 116 3.24 -47.47 37.37
CA GLY A 116 4.53 -46.78 37.30
C GLY A 116 5.24 -46.87 35.93
N LEU A 117 4.52 -47.26 34.88
CA LEU A 117 5.07 -47.51 33.53
C LEU A 117 5.09 -46.26 32.63
N THR A 118 5.16 -45.07 33.20
CA THR A 118 4.99 -43.80 32.46
C THR A 118 6.20 -43.40 31.60
N ASN A 119 7.37 -44.02 31.80
CA ASN A 119 8.62 -43.66 31.11
C ASN A 119 9.03 -44.62 29.99
N ILE A 120 8.16 -45.56 29.60
CA ILE A 120 8.47 -46.50 28.52
C ILE A 120 7.98 -45.90 27.20
N LYS A 121 8.93 -45.44 26.38
CA LYS A 121 8.70 -45.08 24.97
C LYS A 121 9.19 -46.23 24.09
N TYR A 122 8.32 -46.72 23.21
CA TYR A 122 8.71 -47.58 22.09
C TYR A 122 8.99 -46.71 20.87
#